data_AF-A0A958HKE3-F1
#
_entry.id   AF-A0A958HKE3-F1
#
_cell.length_a   1.000
_cell.length_b   1.000
_cell.length_c   1.000
_cell.angle_alpha   90.00
_cell.angle_beta   90.00
_cell.angle_gamma   90.00
#
_symmetry.space_group_name_H-M   'P 1'
#
loop_
_entity.id
_entity.type
_entity.pdbx_description
1 polymer ?
#
loop_
_entity_poly.entity_id
_entity_poly.type
_entity_poly.pdbx_seq_one_letter_code
_entity_poly.pdbx_strand_id
1 'polypeptide(L)'
;MTSNPPEIPQSAAPNGESPPVARCRTLNRVLLFGGLGFVLAVLVLSPGDLLGKADHIGYAVCHQISVRSYFFGDHQLPLCARCSGQYLGALFGLVLLLILGRSKAAALPPTPIVVLLLGFLAVWAF
;
A
#
# COMPACT_ATOMS: atom_id res chain seq x y z
N MET A 1 7.69 -62.36 12.04
CA MET A 1 8.12 -60.99 11.67
C MET A 1 6.96 -60.23 11.05
N THR A 2 6.30 -59.37 11.84
CA THR A 2 5.75 -58.07 11.43
C THR A 2 5.43 -57.34 12.74
N SER A 3 6.44 -56.73 13.34
CA SER A 3 6.28 -55.83 14.48
C SER A 3 5.44 -54.63 14.03
N ASN A 4 4.36 -54.34 14.76
CA ASN A 4 3.63 -53.08 14.60
C ASN A 4 4.59 -51.89 14.75
N PRO A 5 4.47 -50.83 13.93
CA PRO A 5 5.25 -49.62 14.12
C PRO A 5 4.86 -48.92 15.44
N PRO A 6 5.80 -48.21 16.10
CA PRO A 6 5.51 -47.46 17.32
C PRO A 6 4.56 -46.30 17.02
N GLU A 7 3.48 -46.18 17.81
CA GLU A 7 2.60 -45.00 17.79
C GLU A 7 3.40 -43.77 18.23
N ILE A 8 3.48 -42.78 17.33
CA ILE A 8 4.03 -41.47 17.65
C ILE A 8 3.00 -40.75 18.54
N PRO A 9 3.36 -40.30 19.76
CA PRO A 9 2.49 -39.47 20.57
C PRO A 9 2.15 -38.20 19.78
N GLN A 10 0.86 -38.03 19.47
CA GLN A 10 0.34 -36.80 18.87
C GLN A 10 0.51 -35.68 19.90
N SER A 11 1.67 -35.02 19.88
CA SER A 11 1.90 -33.79 20.63
C SER A 11 0.87 -32.79 20.13
N ALA A 12 -0.05 -32.40 21.03
CA ALA A 12 -1.05 -31.38 20.83
C ALA A 12 -0.46 -30.21 20.03
N ALA A 13 -0.98 -30.00 18.82
CA ALA A 13 -0.75 -28.78 18.10
C ALA A 13 -1.21 -27.63 19.01
N PRO A 14 -0.37 -26.63 19.32
CA PRO A 14 -0.84 -25.46 20.03
C PRO A 14 -1.95 -24.85 19.17
N ASN A 15 -3.15 -24.78 19.74
CA ASN A 15 -4.34 -24.24 19.11
C ASN A 15 -3.96 -22.98 18.31
N GLY A 16 -4.31 -22.99 17.02
CA GLY A 16 -4.06 -21.92 16.06
C GLY A 16 -4.88 -20.65 16.35
N GLU A 17 -5.02 -20.26 17.61
CA GLU A 17 -5.42 -18.93 17.99
C GLU A 17 -4.25 -17.99 17.68
N SER A 18 -4.22 -17.47 16.45
CA SER A 18 -3.51 -16.21 16.20
C SER A 18 -4.02 -15.19 17.24
N PRO A 19 -3.14 -14.54 18.02
CA PRO A 19 -3.57 -13.66 19.09
C PRO A 19 -4.51 -12.60 18.53
N PRO A 20 -5.60 -12.24 19.24
CA PRO A 20 -6.41 -11.11 18.82
C PRO A 20 -5.49 -9.89 18.78
N VAL A 21 -5.23 -9.36 17.59
CA VAL A 21 -4.54 -8.07 17.42
C VAL A 21 -5.46 -7.03 18.03
N ALA A 22 -5.35 -6.84 19.35
CA ALA A 22 -6.13 -5.91 20.14
C ALA A 22 -5.70 -4.49 19.74
N ARG A 23 -6.24 -4.01 18.62
CA ARG A 23 -5.92 -2.68 18.11
C ARG A 23 -6.57 -1.67 19.03
N CYS A 24 -5.75 -0.99 19.82
CA CYS A 24 -6.22 0.07 20.70
C CYS A 24 -6.89 1.18 19.86
N ARG A 25 -8.16 1.46 20.14
CA ARG A 25 -8.96 2.47 19.41
C ARG A 25 -8.31 3.85 19.48
N THR A 26 -7.61 4.15 20.57
CA THR A 26 -6.83 5.38 20.77
C THR A 26 -5.60 5.42 19.87
N LEU A 27 -4.88 4.30 19.71
CA LEU A 27 -3.75 4.21 18.78
C LEU A 27 -4.20 4.46 17.33
N ASN A 28 -5.33 3.89 16.93
CA ASN A 28 -5.89 4.11 15.59
C ASN A 28 -6.28 5.59 15.38
N ARG A 29 -6.82 6.26 16.40
CA ARG A 29 -7.12 7.70 16.33
C ARG A 29 -5.85 8.55 16.27
N VAL A 30 -4.83 8.25 17.07
CA VAL A 30 -3.55 8.96 17.03
C VAL A 30 -2.87 8.80 15.68
N LEU A 31 -2.88 7.60 15.10
CA LEU A 31 -2.37 7.36 13.75
C LEU A 31 -3.15 8.13 12.69
N LEU A 32 -4.48 8.17 12.79
CA LEU A 32 -5.33 8.94 11.87
C LEU A 32 -5.10 10.44 11.97
N PHE A 33 -5.13 11.01 13.18
CA PHE A 33 -4.93 12.45 13.39
C PHE A 33 -3.48 12.87 13.12
N GLY A 34 -2.50 12.04 13.47
CA GLY A 34 -1.09 12.26 13.16
C GLY A 34 -0.82 12.20 11.65
N GLY A 35 -1.38 11.21 10.95
CA GLY A 35 -1.30 11.11 9.49
C GLY A 35 -1.99 12.29 8.79
N LEU A 36 -3.18 12.66 9.23
CA LEU A 36 -3.90 13.83 8.71
C LEU A 36 -3.11 15.12 8.96
N GLY A 37 -2.57 15.30 10.16
CA GLY A 37 -1.74 16.44 10.52
C GLY A 37 -0.46 16.54 9.69
N PHE A 38 0.20 15.41 9.40
CA PHE A 38 1.36 15.36 8.53
C PHE A 38 1.02 15.78 7.10
N VAL A 39 -0.09 15.26 6.53
CA VAL A 39 -0.56 15.65 5.19
C VAL A 39 -0.87 17.14 5.14
N LEU A 40 -1.60 17.67 6.13
CA LEU A 40 -1.92 19.10 6.22
C LEU A 40 -0.68 19.97 6.38
N ALA A 41 0.28 19.55 7.20
CA ALA A 41 1.55 20.25 7.38
C ALA A 41 2.31 20.34 6.05
N VAL A 42 2.43 19.24 5.30
CA VAL A 42 3.08 19.24 3.97
C VAL A 42 2.35 20.15 2.99
N LEU A 43 1.01 20.18 3.00
CA LEU A 43 0.22 21.05 2.13
C LEU A 43 0.36 22.54 2.47
N VAL A 44 0.53 22.90 3.74
CA VAL A 44 0.68 24.28 4.21
C VAL A 44 2.12 24.78 4.10
N LEU A 45 3.11 23.95 4.45
CA LEU A 45 4.54 24.32 4.40
C LEU A 45 5.12 24.37 3.00
N SER A 46 4.49 23.74 2.00
CA SER A 46 4.96 23.78 0.61
C SER A 46 4.53 25.09 -0.08
N PRO A 47 5.45 26.03 -0.40
CA PRO A 47 5.13 27.23 -1.15
C PRO A 47 5.01 26.91 -2.64
N GLY A 48 3.94 27.37 -3.30
CA GLY A 48 3.73 27.20 -4.74
C GLY A 48 2.24 27.07 -5.13
N ASP A 49 1.97 27.24 -6.41
CA ASP A 49 0.68 26.93 -7.03
C ASP A 49 0.34 25.45 -6.87
N LEU A 50 -0.95 25.08 -6.95
CA LEU A 50 -1.40 23.70 -6.68
C LEU A 50 -0.71 22.68 -7.61
N LEU A 51 -0.42 23.09 -8.86
CA LEU A 51 0.35 22.30 -9.84
C LEU A 51 1.82 22.17 -9.46
N GLY A 52 2.46 23.23 -8.95
CA GLY A 52 3.86 23.18 -8.51
C GLY A 52 4.06 22.25 -7.32
N LYS A 53 3.10 22.20 -6.39
CA LYS A 53 3.11 21.22 -5.28
C LYS A 53 2.99 19.79 -5.81
N ALA A 54 2.13 19.57 -6.79
CA ALA A 54 1.94 18.27 -7.42
C ALA A 54 3.19 17.83 -8.19
N ASP A 55 3.89 18.75 -8.86
CA ASP A 55 5.13 18.46 -9.59
C ASP A 55 6.26 18.04 -8.66
N HIS A 56 6.45 18.70 -7.52
CA HIS A 56 7.47 18.30 -6.55
C HIS A 56 7.23 16.90 -5.96
N ILE A 57 5.97 16.57 -5.65
CA ILE A 57 5.61 15.24 -5.15
C ILE A 57 5.72 14.21 -6.28
N GLY A 58 5.29 14.57 -7.50
CA GLY A 58 5.37 13.73 -8.68
C GLY A 58 6.81 13.37 -9.05
N TYR A 59 7.75 14.29 -8.88
CA TYR A 59 9.17 14.07 -9.18
C TYR A 59 9.80 12.95 -8.31
N ALA A 60 9.30 12.76 -7.08
CA ALA A 60 9.76 11.68 -6.22
C ALA A 60 9.46 10.28 -6.78
N VAL A 61 8.47 10.16 -7.67
CA VAL A 61 8.04 8.88 -8.25
C VAL A 61 8.31 8.80 -9.76
N CYS A 62 8.30 9.94 -10.44
CA CYS A 62 8.41 10.04 -11.88
C CYS A 62 9.52 11.01 -12.27
N HIS A 63 10.38 10.62 -13.21
CA HIS A 63 11.42 11.50 -13.74
C HIS A 63 10.89 12.63 -14.67
N GLN A 64 9.57 12.80 -14.81
CA GLN A 64 8.92 13.88 -15.57
C GLN A 64 9.54 14.14 -16.97
N ILE A 65 9.76 13.07 -17.73
CA ILE A 65 10.38 13.21 -19.05
C ILE A 65 9.37 13.77 -20.06
N SER A 66 9.65 14.97 -20.56
CA SER A 66 8.77 15.73 -21.46
C SER A 66 8.28 14.95 -22.67
N VAL A 67 9.13 14.13 -23.32
CA VAL A 67 8.77 13.36 -24.53
C VAL A 67 7.65 12.32 -24.30
N ARG A 68 7.34 11.97 -23.04
CA ARG A 68 6.33 10.95 -22.69
C ARG A 68 5.37 11.40 -21.59
N SER A 69 5.33 12.69 -21.32
CA SER A 69 4.41 13.31 -20.38
C SER A 69 3.24 13.94 -21.12
N TYR A 70 2.10 14.02 -20.44
CA TYR A 70 0.96 14.77 -20.92
C TYR A 70 1.17 16.25 -20.62
N PHE A 71 0.65 17.11 -21.50
CA PHE A 71 0.66 18.55 -21.34
C PHE A 71 -0.77 19.06 -21.25
N PHE A 72 -1.02 20.00 -20.35
CA PHE A 72 -2.30 20.68 -20.22
C PHE A 72 -2.07 22.18 -20.40
N GLY A 73 -2.38 22.69 -21.60
CA GLY A 73 -1.90 24.00 -22.04
C GLY A 73 -0.37 23.99 -22.13
N ASP A 74 0.27 25.01 -21.53
CA ASP A 74 1.72 25.14 -21.49
C ASP A 74 2.39 24.41 -20.31
N HIS A 75 1.60 23.75 -19.45
CA HIS A 75 2.10 23.07 -18.26
C HIS A 75 2.22 21.55 -18.47
N GLN A 76 3.38 20.99 -18.13
CA GLN A 76 3.59 19.55 -18.06
C GLN A 76 2.86 18.99 -16.84
N LEU A 77 2.18 17.86 -17.00
CA LEU A 77 1.53 17.18 -15.88
C LEU A 77 2.57 16.50 -14.97
N PRO A 78 2.29 16.41 -13.65
CA PRO A 78 3.25 15.94 -12.63
C PRO A 78 3.71 14.48 -12.82
N LEU A 79 2.94 13.68 -13.57
CA LEU A 79 3.23 12.28 -13.89
C LEU A 79 3.22 12.05 -15.40
N CYS A 80 4.14 11.22 -15.88
CA CYS A 80 4.17 10.77 -17.27
C CYS A 80 3.05 9.78 -17.60
N ALA A 81 2.78 9.56 -18.90
CA ALA A 81 1.70 8.69 -19.37
C ALA A 81 1.75 7.27 -18.77
N ARG A 82 2.96 6.73 -18.57
CA ARG A 82 3.16 5.41 -17.97
C ARG A 82 2.74 5.36 -16.49
N CYS A 83 3.21 6.31 -15.69
CA CYS A 83 2.92 6.35 -14.25
C CYS A 83 1.43 6.63 -14.02
N SER A 84 0.86 7.58 -14.74
CA SER A 84 -0.59 7.85 -14.68
C SER A 84 -1.41 6.62 -15.07
N GLY A 85 -0.98 5.85 -16.07
CA GLY A 85 -1.62 4.59 -16.45
C GLY A 85 -1.62 3.54 -15.34
N GLN A 86 -0.53 3.38 -14.59
CA GLN A 86 -0.47 2.45 -13.46
C GLN A 86 -1.43 2.85 -12.35
N TYR A 87 -1.46 4.12 -11.97
CA TYR A 87 -2.36 4.63 -10.93
C TYR A 87 -3.83 4.55 -11.34
N LEU A 88 -4.15 4.93 -12.58
CA LEU A 88 -5.51 4.82 -13.12
C LEU A 88 -5.95 3.35 -13.23
N GLY A 89 -5.06 2.45 -13.65
CA GLY A 89 -5.35 1.01 -13.70
C GLY A 89 -5.65 0.42 -12.32
N ALA A 90 -4.86 0.79 -11.30
CA ALA A 90 -5.10 0.37 -9.93
C ALA A 90 -6.43 0.94 -9.39
N LEU A 91 -6.69 2.23 -9.62
CA LEU A 91 -7.93 2.88 -9.21
C LEU A 91 -9.14 2.23 -9.89
N PHE A 92 -9.07 2.00 -11.20
CA PHE A 92 -10.14 1.37 -11.97
C PHE A 92 -10.40 -0.05 -11.48
N GLY A 93 -9.35 -0.84 -11.25
CA GLY A 93 -9.47 -2.16 -10.64
C GLY A 93 -10.20 -2.11 -9.29
N LEU A 94 -9.78 -1.22 -8.39
CA LEU A 94 -10.43 -1.04 -7.08
C LEU A 94 -11.89 -0.62 -7.22
N VAL A 95 -12.19 0.35 -8.09
CA VAL A 95 -13.56 0.81 -8.36
C VAL A 95 -14.43 -0.34 -8.88
N LEU A 96 -13.92 -1.14 -9.81
CA LEU A 96 -14.64 -2.32 -10.30
C LEU A 96 -14.88 -3.34 -9.18
N LEU A 97 -13.88 -3.66 -8.36
CA LEU A 97 -14.06 -4.56 -7.21
C LEU A 97 -15.13 -4.05 -6.25
N LEU A 98 -15.21 -2.73 -6.02
CA LEU A 98 -16.23 -2.10 -5.19
C LEU A 98 -17.63 -2.20 -5.82
N ILE A 99 -17.76 -1.87 -7.12
CA ILE A 99 -19.03 -1.95 -7.86
C ILE A 99 -19.56 -3.39 -7.88
N LEU A 100 -18.67 -4.38 -8.05
CA LEU A 100 -19.03 -5.79 -8.04
C LEU A 100 -19.31 -6.35 -6.62
N GLY A 101 -19.25 -5.52 -5.57
CA GLY A 101 -19.47 -5.94 -4.19
C GLY A 101 -18.36 -6.84 -3.62
N ARG A 102 -17.22 -6.94 -4.31
CA ARG A 102 -16.06 -7.78 -3.95
C ARG A 102 -15.05 -7.04 -3.09
N SER A 103 -15.50 -6.14 -2.22
CA SER A 103 -14.64 -5.35 -1.32
C SER A 103 -13.78 -6.23 -0.39
N LYS A 104 -14.27 -7.43 -0.05
CA LYS A 104 -13.55 -8.44 0.75
C LYS A 104 -12.40 -9.11 -0.01
N ALA A 105 -12.35 -9.03 -1.34
CA ALA A 105 -11.23 -9.56 -2.13
C ALA A 105 -9.97 -8.67 -2.03
N ALA A 106 -10.09 -7.48 -1.44
CA ALA A 106 -8.95 -6.65 -1.05
C ALA A 106 -8.37 -7.02 0.33
N ALA A 107 -8.74 -8.18 0.90
CA ALA A 107 -8.14 -8.66 2.13
C ALA A 107 -6.63 -8.85 1.95
N LEU A 108 -5.86 -8.33 2.91
CA LEU A 108 -4.41 -8.53 2.94
C LEU A 108 -4.10 -10.03 3.01
N PRO A 109 -3.07 -10.50 2.29
CA PRO A 109 -2.63 -11.88 2.38
C PRO A 109 -2.18 -12.21 3.82
N PRO A 110 -2.05 -13.50 4.19
CA PRO A 110 -1.61 -13.89 5.53
C PRO A 110 -0.31 -13.17 5.92
N THR A 111 -0.20 -12.82 7.22
CA THR A 111 0.91 -12.02 7.77
C THR A 111 2.33 -12.41 7.32
N PRO A 112 2.72 -13.69 7.15
CA PRO A 112 4.04 -14.02 6.63
C PRO A 112 4.29 -13.50 5.20
N ILE A 113 3.28 -13.50 4.34
CA ILE A 113 3.39 -12.98 2.97
C ILE A 113 3.53 -11.46 3.00
N VAL A 114 2.79 -10.78 3.89
CA VAL A 114 2.92 -9.33 4.06
C VAL A 114 4.33 -8.95 4.54
N VAL A 115 4.87 -9.68 5.51
CA VAL A 115 6.25 -9.46 5.99
C VAL A 115 7.27 -9.69 4.88
N LEU A 116 7.10 -10.74 4.07
CA LEU A 116 7.96 -11.00 2.91
C LEU A 116 7.89 -9.87 1.87
N LEU A 117 6.68 -9.42 1.51
CA LEU A 117 6.49 -8.29 0.59
C LEU A 117 7.12 -7.00 1.11
N LEU A 118 6.95 -6.70 2.41
CA LEU A 118 7.55 -5.53 3.03
C LEU A 118 9.08 -5.63 3.06
N GLY A 119 9.62 -6.81 3.33
CA GLY A 119 11.07 -7.07 3.26
C GLY A 119 11.61 -6.84 1.85
N PHE A 120 10.92 -7.36 0.83
CA PHE A 120 11.26 -7.11 -0.57
C PHE A 120 11.22 -5.63 -0.93
N LEU A 121 10.16 -4.91 -0.55
CA LEU A 121 10.03 -3.47 -0.80
C LEU A 121 11.14 -2.66 -0.10
N ALA A 122 11.53 -3.04 1.12
CA ALA A 122 12.61 -2.39 1.84
C ALA A 122 13.98 -2.58 1.16
N VAL A 123 14.23 -3.77 0.60
CA VAL A 123 15.43 -4.06 -0.18
C VAL A 123 15.42 -3.31 -1.51
N TRP A 124 14.27 -3.20 -2.19
CA TRP A 124 14.14 -2.49 -3.45
C TRP A 124 14.25 -0.96 -3.30
N ALA A 125 13.87 -0.42 -2.15
CA ALA A 125 13.94 1.01 -1.85
C ALA A 125 15.38 1.51 -1.60
N PHE A 126 16.35 0.62 -1.46
CA PHE A 126 17.76 0.90 -1.20
C PHE A 126 18.62 0.59 -2.43
#